data_AF-A0AAE9SHY3-F1
#
_entry.id   AF-A0AAE9SHY3-F1
#
_cell.length_a   1.000
_cell.length_b   1.000
_cell.length_c   1.000
_cell.angle_alpha   90.00
_cell.angle_beta   90.00
_cell.angle_gamma   90.00
#
_symmetry.space_group_name_H-M   'P 1'
#
loop_
_entity.id
_entity.type
_entity.pdbx_description
1 polymer ?
#
loop_
_entity_poly.entity_id
_entity_poly.type
_entity_poly.pdbx_seq_one_letter_code
_entity_poly.pdbx_strand_id
1 'polypeptide(L)'
;MGLTNNDIFKKLRVAHKLRDTDIIDICSLVDFKVSKSEINAIFRKEDHPKYMECGDQFLRNFLNGLIIHLRGPMPEKKPTKK
;
A
#
# COMPACT_ATOMS: atom_id res chain seq x y z
N MET A 1 0.62 5.88 22.23
CA MET A 1 0.45 6.34 20.83
C MET A 1 0.18 5.12 19.97
N GLY A 2 -0.84 5.17 19.11
CA GLY A 2 -1.14 4.10 18.17
C GLY A 2 -0.15 4.09 17.00
N LEU A 3 -0.15 3.01 16.21
CA LEU A 3 0.62 2.94 14.98
C LEU A 3 0.05 3.93 13.96
N THR A 4 0.92 4.69 13.29
CA THR A 4 0.52 5.53 12.15
C THR A 4 0.39 4.68 10.88
N ASN A 5 -0.24 5.21 9.84
CA ASN A 5 -0.28 4.56 8.53
C ASN A 5 1.12 4.38 7.92
N ASN A 6 2.03 5.33 8.13
CA ASN A 6 3.42 5.20 7.71
C ASN A 6 4.11 4.04 8.44
N ASP A 7 3.84 3.86 9.74
CA ASP A 7 4.38 2.73 10.52
C ASP A 7 3.85 1.39 10.02
N ILE A 8 2.53 1.29 9.80
CA ILE A 8 1.89 0.07 9.28
C ILE A 8 2.49 -0.27 7.92
N PHE A 9 2.58 0.72 7.04
CA PHE A 9 3.09 0.50 5.69
C PHE A 9 4.57 0.11 5.68
N LYS A 10 5.40 0.77 6.50
CA LYS A 10 6.83 0.43 6.66
C LYS A 10 7.00 -0.98 7.21
N LYS A 11 6.19 -1.40 8.19
CA LYS A 11 6.21 -2.75 8.74
C LYS A 11 5.84 -3.79 7.68
N LEU A 12 4.80 -3.56 6.89
CA LEU A 12 4.39 -4.46 5.81
C LEU A 12 5.45 -4.61 4.72
N ARG A 13 6.06 -3.48 4.30
CA ARG A 13 7.18 -3.48 3.35
C ARG A 13 8.32 -4.38 3.84
N VAL A 14 8.73 -4.22 5.10
CA VAL A 14 9.83 -5.01 5.68
C VAL A 14 9.44 -6.48 5.84
N ALA A 15 8.25 -6.77 6.36
CA ALA A 15 7.76 -8.13 6.59
C ALA A 15 7.73 -8.95 5.29
N HIS A 16 7.33 -8.33 4.18
CA HIS A 16 7.26 -8.97 2.86
C HIS A 16 8.50 -8.73 1.99
N LYS A 17 9.55 -8.08 2.52
CA LYS A 17 10.80 -7.75 1.80
C LYS A 17 10.56 -7.02 0.46
N LEU A 18 9.57 -6.14 0.42
CA LEU A 18 9.17 -5.45 -0.80
C LEU A 18 10.14 -4.31 -1.15
N ARG A 19 10.50 -4.25 -2.43
CA ARG A 19 11.18 -3.10 -3.05
C ARG A 19 10.15 -2.10 -3.53
N ASP A 20 10.58 -0.88 -3.84
CA ASP A 20 9.68 0.18 -4.31
C ASP A 20 8.97 -0.23 -5.61
N THR A 21 9.64 -0.98 -6.50
CA THR A 21 9.03 -1.52 -7.73
C THR A 21 7.90 -2.49 -7.43
N ASP A 22 8.10 -3.38 -6.45
CA ASP A 22 7.11 -4.38 -6.08
C ASP A 22 5.86 -3.69 -5.51
N ILE A 23 6.04 -2.60 -4.75
CA ILE A 23 4.93 -1.76 -4.25
C ILE A 23 4.16 -1.10 -5.39
N ILE A 24 4.86 -0.59 -6.42
CA ILE A 24 4.21 0.01 -7.60
C ILE A 24 3.36 -1.04 -8.33
N ASP A 25 3.92 -2.23 -8.54
CA ASP A 25 3.22 -3.33 -9.20
C ASP A 25 1.99 -3.76 -8.39
N ILE A 26 2.12 -3.87 -7.07
CA ILE A 26 1.01 -4.20 -6.15
C ILE A 26 -0.12 -3.17 -6.22
N CYS A 27 0.20 -1.88 -6.17
CA CYS A 27 -0.81 -0.82 -6.27
C CYS A 27 -1.49 -0.80 -7.66
N SER A 28 -0.76 -1.17 -8.71
CA SER A 28 -1.29 -1.25 -10.07
C SER A 28 -2.35 -2.34 -10.23
N LEU A 29 -2.37 -3.37 -9.38
CA LEU A 29 -3.41 -4.43 -9.37
C LEU A 29 -4.82 -3.91 -9.04
N VAL A 30 -4.93 -2.71 -8.47
CA VAL A 30 -6.21 -2.04 -8.14
C VAL A 30 -6.35 -0.71 -8.87
N ASP A 31 -5.69 -0.56 -10.02
CA ASP A 31 -5.66 0.65 -10.84
C ASP A 31 -5.17 1.90 -10.09
N PHE A 32 -4.43 1.71 -8.99
CA PHE A 32 -3.87 2.80 -8.19
C PHE A 32 -2.45 3.11 -8.64
N LYS A 33 -2.31 4.16 -9.44
CA LYS A 33 -1.01 4.61 -9.95
C LYS A 33 -0.25 5.37 -8.87
N VAL A 34 0.97 4.92 -8.58
CA VAL A 34 1.88 5.55 -7.62
C VAL A 34 3.27 5.61 -8.21
N SER A 35 3.95 6.72 -7.97
CA SER A 35 5.33 6.93 -8.40
C SER A 35 6.33 6.49 -7.32
N LYS A 36 7.54 6.16 -7.76
CA LYS A 36 8.65 5.87 -6.86
C LYS A 36 8.96 7.04 -5.91
N SER A 37 8.76 8.28 -6.36
CA SER A 37 8.96 9.48 -5.56
C SER A 37 7.99 9.58 -4.39
N GLU A 38 6.71 9.30 -4.61
CA GLU A 38 5.68 9.29 -3.56
C GLU A 38 5.96 8.20 -2.52
N ILE A 39 6.29 6.99 -2.98
CA ILE A 39 6.66 5.88 -2.09
C ILE A 39 7.87 6.26 -1.22
N ASN A 40 8.88 6.86 -1.82
CA ASN A 40 10.06 7.34 -1.09
C ASN A 40 9.72 8.48 -0.11
N ALA A 41 8.77 9.36 -0.43
CA ALA A 41 8.33 10.41 0.48
C ALA A 41 7.66 9.82 1.74
N ILE A 42 6.83 8.78 1.57
CA ILE A 42 6.11 8.10 2.65
C ILE A 42 7.06 7.38 3.62
N PHE A 43 8.16 6.81 3.12
CA PHE A 43 9.09 6.04 3.97
C PHE A 43 10.20 6.87 4.64
N ARG A 44 10.31 8.16 4.28
CA ARG A 44 11.23 9.09 4.96
C ARG A 44 10.88 9.21 6.43
N LYS A 45 11.83 9.74 7.19
CA LYS A 45 11.59 10.16 8.57
C LYS A 45 10.76 11.45 8.57
N GLU A 46 9.99 11.65 9.63
CA GLU A 46 9.04 12.77 9.79
C GLU A 46 9.72 14.14 9.76
N ASP A 47 11.00 14.20 10.16
CA ASP A 47 11.83 15.41 10.13
C ASP A 47 12.37 15.76 8.73
N HIS A 48 12.16 14.91 7.73
CA HIS A 48 12.68 15.15 6.38
C HIS A 48 11.80 16.18 5.63
N PRO A 49 12.38 17.19 4.94
CA PRO A 49 11.62 18.20 4.16
C PRO A 49 10.78 17.67 2.98
N LYS A 50 10.83 16.36 2.70
CA LYS A 50 10.07 15.68 1.65
C LYS A 50 9.29 14.49 2.22
N TYR A 51 9.16 14.43 3.55
CA TYR A 51 8.29 13.48 4.21
C TYR A 51 6.85 13.73 3.78
N MET A 52 6.11 12.64 3.64
CA MET A 52 4.69 12.68 3.34
C MET A 52 3.98 11.68 4.24
N GLU A 53 2.90 12.10 4.88
CA GLU A 53 2.03 11.20 5.61
C GLU A 53 1.35 10.21 4.65
N CYS A 54 1.27 8.95 5.06
CA CYS A 54 0.55 7.92 4.34
C CYS A 54 -0.95 8.08 4.63
N GLY A 55 -1.70 8.60 3.67
CA GLY A 55 -3.15 8.73 3.82
C GLY A 55 -3.86 7.37 3.85
N ASP A 56 -5.03 7.33 4.48
CA ASP A 56 -5.85 6.10 4.56
C ASP A 56 -6.18 5.52 3.19
N GLN A 57 -6.40 6.37 2.19
CA GLN A 57 -6.67 5.95 0.82
C GLN A 57 -5.50 5.20 0.20
N PHE A 58 -4.27 5.67 0.46
CA PHE A 58 -3.06 5.00 -0.02
C PHE A 58 -2.93 3.64 0.62
N LEU A 59 -2.99 3.57 1.96
CA LEU A 59 -2.82 2.33 2.70
C LEU A 59 -3.90 1.31 2.33
N ARG A 60 -5.16 1.74 2.18
CA ARG A 60 -6.27 0.87 1.77
C ARG A 60 -6.03 0.26 0.38
N ASN A 61 -5.64 1.07 -0.60
CA ASN A 61 -5.37 0.59 -1.96
C ASN A 61 -4.18 -0.36 -1.98
N PHE A 62 -3.11 -0.04 -1.26
CA PHE A 62 -1.97 -0.94 -1.11
C PHE A 62 -2.38 -2.27 -0.48
N LEU A 63 -3.19 -2.27 0.60
CA LEU A 63 -3.66 -3.50 1.25
C LEU A 63 -4.55 -4.33 0.32
N ASN A 64 -5.45 -3.71 -0.45
CA ASN A 64 -6.25 -4.41 -1.45
C ASN A 64 -5.37 -5.03 -2.54
N GLY A 65 -4.40 -4.28 -3.05
CA GLY A 65 -3.40 -4.81 -3.98
C GLY A 65 -2.59 -5.96 -3.39
N LEU A 66 -2.18 -5.84 -2.12
CA LEU A 66 -1.40 -6.86 -1.42
C LEU A 66 -2.20 -8.14 -1.22
N ILE A 67 -3.51 -8.04 -0.95
CA ILE A 67 -4.42 -9.18 -0.92
C ILE A 67 -4.43 -9.90 -2.27
N ILE A 68 -4.58 -9.16 -3.38
CA ILE A 68 -4.57 -9.74 -4.72
C ILE A 68 -3.21 -10.39 -5.02
N HIS A 69 -2.11 -9.72 -4.66
CA HIS A 69 -0.76 -10.24 -4.87
C HIS A 69 -0.49 -11.54 -4.12
N LEU A 70 -0.94 -11.67 -2.87
CA LEU A 70 -0.65 -12.84 -2.03
C LEU A 70 -1.69 -13.96 -2.14
N ARG A 71 -2.96 -13.62 -2.40
CA ARG A 71 -4.09 -14.58 -2.36
C ARG A 71 -4.75 -14.78 -3.73
N GLY A 72 -4.41 -13.98 -4.72
CA GLY A 72 -5.11 -13.91 -6.01
C GLY A 72 -6.34 -12.99 -5.98
N PRO A 73 -6.92 -12.69 -7.15
CA PRO A 73 -8.11 -11.86 -7.25
C PRO A 73 -9.29 -12.52 -6.53
N MET A 74 -10.15 -11.71 -5.91
CA MET A 74 -11.37 -12.24 -5.31
C MET A 74 -12.23 -12.88 -6.41
N PRO A 75 -12.80 -14.08 -6.18
CA PRO A 75 -13.76 -14.65 -7.09
C PRO A 75 -14.95 -13.70 -7.23
N GLU A 76 -15.54 -13.64 -8.42
CA GLU A 76 -16.69 -12.78 -8.70
C GLU A 76 -17.77 -12.98 -7.63
N LYS A 77 -18.18 -11.87 -6.99
CA LYS A 77 -19.32 -11.91 -6.06
C LYS A 77 -20.54 -12.31 -6.87
N LYS A 78 -20.98 -13.56 -6.71
CA LYS A 78 -22.33 -13.96 -7.11
C LYS A 78 -23.30 -12.98 -6.44
N PRO A 79 -24.25 -12.37 -7.17
CA PRO A 79 -25.16 -11.42 -6.58
C PRO A 79 -25.91 -12.11 -5.45
N THR A 80 -25.72 -11.62 -4.23
CA THR A 80 -26.54 -11.99 -3.08
C THR A 80 -27.97 -11.61 -3.43
N LYS A 81 -28.81 -12.60 -3.74
CA LYS A 81 -30.25 -12.40 -3.82
C LYS A 81 -30.68 -11.78 -2.49
N LYS A 82 -31.30 -10.60 -2.59
CA LYS A 82 -31.86 -9.81 -1.49
C LYS A 82 -32.71 -10.67 -0.56
#